data_AF-A0A2G9MMP9-F1
#
_entry.id   AF-A0A2G9MMP9-F1
#
_cell.length_a   1.000
_cell.length_b   1.000
_cell.length_c   1.000
_cell.angle_alpha   90.00
_cell.angle_beta   90.00
_cell.angle_gamma   90.00
#
_symmetry.space_group_name_H-M   'P 1'
#
loop_
_entity.id
_entity.type
_entity.pdbx_description
1 polymer ?
#
loop_
_entity_poly.entity_id
_entity_poly.type
_entity_poly.pdbx_seq_one_letter_code
_entity_poly.pdbx_strand_id
1 'polypeptide(L)'
;FDIKGLIKKNLIKKVQKKGVSRVRANKIRKQKQKGRKKGKGSRKGKANARSNKKRNWINKIRAQRKIINALKKNKTVTSEVYKTLYKKSKGGFFRSVNHLKLYLNENKLAKNEK
;
A
#
# COMPACT_ATOMS: atom_id res chain seq x y z
N PHE A 1 19.04 25.06 48.56
CA PHE A 1 19.85 25.00 47.31
C PHE A 1 20.37 23.57 47.05
N ASP A 2 19.81 22.58 47.76
CA ASP A 2 20.56 21.39 48.13
C ASP A 2 20.28 20.22 47.20
N ILE A 3 19.03 20.00 46.79
CA ILE A 3 18.66 18.94 45.84
C ILE A 3 19.35 19.14 44.48
N LYS A 4 19.37 20.37 43.95
CA LYS A 4 20.08 20.67 42.68
C LYS A 4 21.60 20.47 42.82
N GLY A 5 22.18 20.82 43.97
CA GLY A 5 23.59 20.56 44.29
C GLY A 5 23.91 19.06 44.35
N LEU A 6 23.03 18.27 44.95
CA LEU A 6 23.14 16.80 45.06
C LEU A 6 22.97 16.10 43.70
N ILE A 7 22.10 16.60 42.83
CA ILE A 7 21.98 16.14 41.44
C ILE A 7 23.27 16.46 40.66
N LYS A 8 23.82 17.68 40.80
CA LYS A 8 25.08 18.07 40.14
C LYS A 8 26.27 17.24 40.61
N LYS A 9 26.31 16.88 41.91
CA LYS A 9 27.28 15.96 42.51
C LYS A 9 26.99 14.48 42.24
N ASN A 10 25.98 14.15 41.41
CA ASN A 10 25.59 12.78 41.04
C ASN A 10 25.13 11.87 42.21
N LEU A 11 24.79 12.46 43.37
CA LEU A 11 24.29 11.74 44.55
C LEU A 11 22.81 11.36 44.38
N ILE A 12 22.03 12.16 43.66
CA ILE A 12 20.64 11.88 43.30
C ILE A 12 20.54 11.73 41.79
N LYS A 13 20.13 10.55 41.30
CA LYS A 13 19.95 10.26 39.86
C LYS A 13 18.56 9.70 39.60
N LYS A 14 17.97 10.10 38.48
CA LYS A 14 16.76 9.47 37.96
C LYS A 14 17.13 8.18 37.24
N VAL A 15 16.58 7.07 37.72
CA VAL A 15 16.70 5.78 37.03
C VAL A 15 15.89 5.83 35.73
N GLN A 16 16.48 5.37 34.63
CA GLN A 16 15.78 5.29 33.35
C GLN A 16 14.61 4.31 33.45
N LYS A 17 13.46 4.68 32.88
CA LYS A 17 12.29 3.79 32.83
C LYS A 17 12.62 2.53 32.02
N LYS A 18 12.27 1.36 32.57
CA LYS A 18 12.42 0.08 31.85
C LYS A 18 11.42 0.03 30.68
N GLY A 19 11.94 -0.07 29.46
CA GLY A 19 11.14 -0.27 28.25
C GLY A 19 11.12 -1.73 27.80
N VAL A 20 10.17 -2.10 26.93
CA VAL A 20 10.11 -3.44 26.32
C VAL A 20 10.79 -3.42 24.95
N SER A 21 11.70 -4.36 24.71
CA SER A 21 12.40 -4.45 23.43
C SER A 21 11.51 -4.97 22.30
N ARG A 22 11.72 -4.45 21.08
CA ARG A 22 10.97 -4.85 19.86
C ARG A 22 11.78 -5.72 18.90
N VAL A 23 12.97 -6.16 19.30
CA VAL A 23 13.93 -6.88 18.43
C VAL A 23 13.31 -8.13 17.82
N ARG A 24 12.65 -8.98 18.62
CA ARG A 24 11.99 -10.21 18.16
C ARG A 24 10.84 -9.91 17.19
N ALA A 25 9.99 -8.93 17.52
CA ALA A 25 8.89 -8.51 16.66
C ALA A 25 9.38 -7.98 15.31
N ASN A 26 10.46 -7.19 15.31
CA ASN A 26 11.08 -6.67 14.09
C ASN A 26 11.69 -7.79 13.23
N LYS A 27 12.38 -8.77 13.85
CA LYS A 27 12.90 -9.96 13.15
C LYS A 27 11.76 -10.72 12.46
N ILE A 28 10.64 -10.95 13.14
CA ILE A 28 9.46 -11.61 12.55
C ILE A 28 8.85 -10.79 11.41
N ARG A 29 8.74 -9.46 11.58
CA ARG A 29 8.22 -8.56 10.53
C ARG A 29 9.06 -8.63 9.25
N LYS A 30 10.40 -8.60 9.38
CA LYS A 30 11.32 -8.77 8.24
C LYS A 30 11.11 -10.10 7.51
N GLN A 31 10.94 -11.20 8.25
CA GLN A 31 10.67 -12.51 7.63
C GLN A 31 9.30 -12.55 6.92
N LYS A 32 8.25 -11.95 7.51
CA LYS A 32 6.92 -11.83 6.89
C LYS A 32 6.95 -10.98 5.61
N GLN A 33 7.76 -9.94 5.56
CA GLN A 33 7.93 -9.09 4.38
C GLN A 33 8.55 -9.87 3.21
N LYS A 34 9.52 -10.74 3.50
CA LYS A 34 10.10 -11.69 2.53
C LYS A 34 9.15 -12.81 2.07
N GLY A 35 7.92 -12.87 2.60
CA GLY A 35 6.93 -13.91 2.26
C GLY A 35 6.95 -15.15 3.17
N ARG A 36 7.90 -15.27 4.10
CA ARG A 36 7.99 -16.39 5.06
C ARG A 36 6.94 -16.26 6.17
N LYS A 37 6.69 -17.34 6.94
CA LYS A 37 5.72 -17.39 8.05
C LYS A 37 4.27 -17.02 7.63
N LYS A 38 3.88 -17.34 6.40
CA LYS A 38 2.55 -17.08 5.82
C LYS A 38 1.84 -18.36 5.35
N GLY A 39 2.32 -19.56 5.70
CA GLY A 39 1.74 -20.85 5.28
C GLY A 39 0.36 -21.13 5.88
N LYS A 40 -0.30 -22.21 5.44
CA LYS A 40 -1.67 -22.57 5.88
C LYS A 40 -1.75 -22.74 7.41
N GLY A 41 -0.83 -23.50 8.02
CA GLY A 41 -0.82 -23.74 9.48
C GLY A 41 -0.56 -22.50 10.35
N SER A 42 0.04 -21.44 9.79
CA SER A 42 0.22 -20.17 10.53
C SER A 42 -1.00 -19.25 10.47
N ARG A 43 -2.02 -19.57 9.66
CA ARG A 43 -3.21 -18.75 9.46
C ARG A 43 -4.35 -19.27 10.33
N LYS A 44 -4.81 -18.45 11.28
CA LYS A 44 -5.95 -18.79 12.16
C LYS A 44 -7.30 -18.23 11.68
N GLY A 45 -7.30 -17.11 10.95
CA GLY A 45 -8.52 -16.42 10.51
C GLY A 45 -9.02 -16.82 9.11
N LYS A 46 -10.35 -16.72 8.90
CA LYS A 46 -11.01 -16.89 7.59
C LYS A 46 -10.41 -15.96 6.53
N ALA A 47 -10.47 -16.33 5.25
CA ALA A 47 -9.87 -15.57 4.16
C ALA A 47 -10.39 -14.12 4.07
N ASN A 48 -11.71 -13.93 4.18
CA ASN A 48 -12.35 -12.61 4.12
C ASN A 48 -11.98 -11.72 5.32
N ALA A 49 -11.70 -12.30 6.49
CA ALA A 49 -11.25 -11.54 7.67
C ALA A 49 -9.80 -11.05 7.51
N ARG A 50 -8.93 -11.87 6.90
CA ARG A 50 -7.54 -11.49 6.61
C ARG A 50 -7.44 -10.49 5.45
N SER A 51 -8.35 -10.57 4.48
CA SER A 51 -8.40 -9.69 3.32
C SER A 51 -9.85 -9.52 2.85
N ASN A 52 -10.44 -8.37 3.16
CA ASN A 52 -11.84 -8.11 2.83
C ASN A 52 -12.03 -7.88 1.32
N LYS A 53 -12.96 -8.63 0.70
CA LYS A 53 -13.30 -8.55 -0.73
C LYS A 53 -13.62 -7.12 -1.17
N LYS A 54 -14.45 -6.39 -0.41
CA LYS A 54 -14.84 -5.00 -0.73
C LYS A 54 -13.63 -4.06 -0.73
N ARG A 55 -12.73 -4.19 0.26
CA ARG A 55 -11.52 -3.37 0.35
C ARG A 55 -10.57 -3.64 -0.81
N ASN A 56 -10.41 -4.90 -1.21
CA ASN A 56 -9.59 -5.27 -2.37
C ASN A 56 -10.15 -4.68 -3.67
N TRP A 57 -11.46 -4.75 -3.88
CA TRP A 57 -12.14 -4.13 -5.02
C TRP A 57 -11.94 -2.61 -5.06
N ILE A 58 -12.14 -1.94 -3.93
CA ILE A 58 -11.91 -0.49 -3.79
C ILE A 58 -10.47 -0.14 -4.18
N ASN A 59 -9.47 -0.86 -3.65
CA ASN A 59 -8.06 -0.61 -3.95
C ASN A 59 -7.75 -0.82 -5.44
N LYS A 60 -8.29 -1.88 -6.04
CA LYS A 60 -8.11 -2.21 -7.46
C LYS A 60 -8.68 -1.13 -8.37
N ILE A 61 -9.94 -0.74 -8.15
CA ILE A 61 -10.61 0.29 -8.95
C ILE A 61 -9.98 1.67 -8.78
N ARG A 62 -9.60 2.05 -7.55
CA ARG A 62 -8.92 3.32 -7.31
C ARG A 62 -7.58 3.40 -8.03
N ALA A 63 -6.79 2.32 -8.01
CA ALA A 63 -5.52 2.27 -8.74
C ALA A 63 -5.72 2.43 -10.26
N GLN A 64 -6.70 1.74 -10.84
CA GLN A 64 -7.03 1.86 -12.27
C GLN A 64 -7.50 3.27 -12.63
N ARG A 65 -8.46 3.84 -11.87
CA ARG A 65 -8.98 5.18 -12.12
C ARG A 65 -7.94 6.27 -11.95
N LYS A 66 -7.02 6.13 -10.98
CA LYS A 66 -5.91 7.06 -10.81
C LYS A 66 -5.07 7.17 -12.09
N ILE A 67 -4.82 6.05 -12.76
CA ILE A 67 -4.03 6.01 -13.99
C ILE A 67 -4.83 6.56 -15.17
N ILE A 68 -6.10 6.18 -15.31
CA ILE A 68 -6.98 6.72 -16.35
C ILE A 68 -7.10 8.25 -16.23
N ASN A 69 -7.22 8.78 -15.01
CA ASN A 69 -7.23 10.22 -14.75
C ASN A 69 -5.89 10.87 -15.12
N ALA A 70 -4.76 10.23 -14.80
CA ALA A 70 -3.44 10.74 -15.16
C ALA A 70 -3.25 10.79 -16.69
N LEU A 71 -3.66 9.73 -17.40
CA LEU A 71 -3.63 9.68 -18.87
C LEU A 71 -4.46 10.79 -19.52
N LYS A 72 -5.62 11.13 -18.93
CA LYS A 72 -6.43 12.27 -19.40
C LYS A 72 -5.73 13.60 -19.13
N LYS A 73 -5.17 13.80 -17.93
CA LYS A 73 -4.44 15.02 -17.56
C LYS A 73 -3.25 15.28 -18.50
N ASN A 74 -2.54 14.22 -18.85
CA ASN A 74 -1.39 14.28 -19.76
C ASN A 74 -1.79 14.32 -21.24
N LYS A 75 -3.09 14.41 -21.57
CA LYS A 75 -3.65 14.42 -22.94
C LYS A 75 -3.27 13.21 -23.82
N THR A 76 -2.69 12.16 -23.24
CA THR A 76 -2.33 10.90 -23.91
C THR A 76 -3.55 10.19 -24.49
N VAL A 77 -4.73 10.40 -23.89
CA VAL A 77 -5.97 9.74 -24.27
C VAL A 77 -7.06 10.78 -24.53
N THR A 78 -7.87 10.59 -25.57
CA THR A 78 -9.01 11.46 -25.87
C THR A 78 -10.11 11.36 -24.80
N SER A 79 -10.95 12.38 -24.69
CA SER A 79 -12.07 12.40 -23.73
C SER A 79 -13.05 11.24 -23.93
N GLU A 80 -13.24 10.79 -25.18
CA GLU A 80 -14.10 9.65 -25.50
C GLU A 80 -13.52 8.33 -24.99
N VAL A 81 -12.25 8.08 -25.31
CA VAL A 81 -11.54 6.87 -24.85
C VAL A 81 -11.46 6.83 -23.32
N TYR A 82 -11.23 7.98 -22.66
CA TYR A 82 -11.30 8.08 -21.20
C TYR A 82 -12.64 7.58 -20.65
N LYS A 83 -13.78 8.01 -21.21
CA LYS A 83 -15.12 7.58 -20.77
C LYS A 83 -15.27 6.07 -20.90
N THR A 84 -14.83 5.50 -22.02
CA THR A 84 -14.87 4.05 -22.28
C THR A 84 -14.02 3.27 -21.29
N LEU A 85 -12.77 3.67 -21.07
CA LEU A 85 -11.87 3.03 -20.11
C LEU A 85 -12.42 3.11 -18.68
N TYR A 86 -13.02 4.25 -18.31
CA TYR A 86 -13.61 4.45 -16.99
C TYR A 86 -14.83 3.53 -16.77
N LYS A 87 -15.72 3.42 -17.76
CA LYS A 87 -16.87 2.50 -17.74
C LYS A 87 -16.42 1.03 -17.68
N LYS A 88 -15.45 0.62 -18.50
CA LYS A 88 -14.86 -0.73 -18.47
C LYS A 88 -14.22 -1.05 -17.13
N SER A 89 -13.54 -0.08 -16.51
CA SER A 89 -12.99 -0.24 -15.17
C SER A 89 -14.08 -0.46 -14.13
N LYS A 90 -15.18 0.32 -14.15
CA LYS A 90 -16.34 0.12 -13.25
C LYS A 90 -16.88 -1.31 -13.33
N GLY A 91 -16.94 -1.89 -14.53
CA GLY A 91 -17.40 -3.27 -14.77
C GLY A 91 -16.40 -4.37 -14.39
N GLY A 92 -15.19 -4.03 -13.95
CA GLY A 92 -14.20 -5.02 -13.52
C GLY A 92 -13.45 -5.72 -14.65
N PHE A 93 -13.57 -5.24 -15.89
CA PHE A 93 -12.90 -5.78 -17.08
C PHE A 93 -11.37 -5.89 -16.88
N PHE A 94 -10.75 -4.89 -16.26
CA PHE A 94 -9.31 -4.89 -16.02
C PHE A 94 -8.95 -5.72 -14.78
N ARG A 95 -8.02 -6.67 -14.89
CA ARG A 95 -7.55 -7.53 -13.79
C ARG A 95 -6.54 -6.81 -12.90
N SER A 96 -5.71 -5.98 -13.49
CA SER A 96 -4.66 -5.20 -12.83
C SER A 96 -4.46 -3.88 -13.59
N VAL A 97 -3.59 -3.01 -13.05
CA VAL A 97 -3.08 -1.84 -13.77
C VAL A 97 -2.34 -2.24 -15.05
N ASN A 98 -1.59 -3.35 -15.01
CA ASN A 98 -0.84 -3.80 -16.18
C ASN A 98 -1.79 -4.23 -17.31
N HIS A 99 -2.91 -4.90 -16.98
CA HIS A 99 -3.92 -5.26 -17.97
C HIS A 99 -4.52 -4.03 -18.66
N LEU A 100 -4.73 -2.93 -17.92
CA LEU A 100 -5.19 -1.67 -18.49
C LEU A 100 -4.16 -1.09 -19.48
N LYS A 101 -2.86 -1.11 -19.13
CA LYS A 101 -1.79 -0.63 -20.02
C LYS A 101 -1.65 -1.47 -21.28
N LEU A 102 -1.69 -2.79 -21.13
CA LEU A 102 -1.65 -3.74 -22.25
C LEU A 102 -2.82 -3.50 -23.21
N TYR A 103 -4.04 -3.35 -22.68
CA TYR A 103 -5.22 -3.01 -23.48
C TYR A 103 -5.06 -1.69 -24.24
N LEU A 104 -4.51 -0.65 -23.62
CA LEU A 104 -4.23 0.63 -24.29
C LEU A 104 -3.26 0.48 -25.46
N ASN A 105 -2.21 -0.32 -25.29
CA ASN A 105 -1.19 -0.56 -26.30
C ASN A 105 -1.75 -1.38 -27.48
N GLU A 106 -2.45 -2.48 -27.19
CA GLU A 106 -3.03 -3.36 -28.22
C GLU A 106 -4.04 -2.63 -29.11
N ASN A 107 -4.88 -1.79 -28.50
CA ASN A 107 -5.91 -1.05 -29.22
C ASN A 107 -5.38 0.29 -29.79
N LYS A 108 -4.08 0.60 -29.64
CA LYS A 108 -3.44 1.84 -30.08
C LYS A 108 -4.21 3.10 -29.65
N LEU A 109 -4.78 3.07 -28.45
CA LEU A 109 -5.67 4.10 -27.92
C LEU A 109 -4.92 5.25 -27.25
N ALA A 110 -3.60 5.12 -27.11
CA ALA A 110 -2.71 6.20 -26.74
C ALA A 110 -2.40 7.04 -27.98
N LYS A 111 -2.57 8.35 -27.90
CA LYS A 111 -1.99 9.26 -28.88
C LYS A 111 -0.48 9.09 -28.83
N ASN A 112 0.08 8.49 -29.87
CA ASN A 112 1.51 8.54 -30.13
C ASN A 112 1.82 10.00 -30.49
N GLU A 113 2.41 10.73 -29.56
CA GLU A 113 3.28 11.84 -29.95
C GLU A 113 4.54 11.18 -30.51
N LYS A 114 4.84 11.47 -31.78
CA LYS A 114 6.16 11.24 -32.35
C LYS A 114 7.20 11.98 -31.51
#